data_AF-A0A4Z0QGS2-F1
#
_entry.id   AF-A0A4Z0QGS2-F1
#
_cell.length_a   1.000
_cell.length_b   1.000
_cell.length_c   1.000
_cell.angle_alpha   90.00
_cell.angle_beta   90.00
_cell.angle_gamma   90.00
#
_symmetry.space_group_name_H-M   'P 1'
#
loop_
_entity.id
_entity.type
_entity.pdbx_description
1 polymer ?
#
loop_
_entity_poly.entity_id
_entity_poly.type
_entity_poly.pdbx_seq_one_letter_code
_entity_poly.pdbx_strand_id
1 'polypeptide(L)' 'AVFVDSGEAVSDIRRSDFKTGTGVGVRWASPVGPIKLDFAVPVGDKDEHGLQFYIGLGPEL' A
#
# COMPACT_ATOMS: atom_id res chain seq x y z
N ALA A 1 4.93 -7.79 -8.54
CA ALA A 1 3.63 -7.12 -8.36
C ALA A 1 3.83 -5.62 -8.51
N VAL A 2 2.83 -4.93 -9.08
CA VAL A 2 2.76 -3.47 -9.15
C VAL A 2 1.33 -3.11 -8.72
N PHE A 3 1.17 -2.08 -7.90
CA PHE A 3 -0.14 -1.73 -7.33
C PHE A 3 -0.32 -0.22 -7.17
N VAL A 4 -1.59 0.18 -7.10
CA VAL A 4 -2.06 1.53 -6.79
C VAL A 4 -3.28 1.40 -5.92
N ASP A 5 -3.25 2.06 -4.76
CA ASP A 5 -4.32 2.04 -3.78
C ASP A 5 -4.79 3.47 -3.52
N SER A 6 -6.09 3.66 -3.36
CA SER A 6 -6.69 4.96 -3.07
C SER A 6 -7.87 4.82 -2.13
N GLY A 7 -7.98 5.71 -1.15
CA GLY A 7 -9.07 5.70 -0.17
C GLY A 7 -9.16 7.00 0.62
N GLU A 8 -10.28 7.20 1.30
CA GLU A 8 -10.51 8.35 2.19
C GLU A 8 -11.23 7.90 3.46
N ALA A 9 -11.00 8.60 4.56
CA ALA A 9 -11.71 8.41 5.82
C ALA A 9 -12.24 9.76 6.29
N VAL A 10 -13.51 10.05 5.97
CA VAL A 10 -14.13 11.37 6.17
C VAL A 10 -15.40 11.26 7.01
N SER A 11 -15.69 12.31 7.79
CA SER A 11 -16.93 12.40 8.59
C SER A 11 -18.12 12.97 7.81
N ASP A 12 -17.88 13.61 6.66
CA ASP A 12 -18.90 14.13 5.75
C ASP A 12 -18.51 13.76 4.32
N ILE A 13 -19.27 12.84 3.70
CA ILE A 13 -18.98 12.30 2.35
C ILE A 13 -18.99 13.37 1.24
N ARG A 14 -19.52 14.57 1.51
CA ARG A 14 -19.48 15.69 0.56
C ARG A 14 -18.14 16.42 0.56
N ARG A 15 -17.28 16.18 1.55
CA ARG A 15 -15.94 16.77 1.68
C ARG A 15 -14.91 15.67 1.45
N SER A 16 -14.49 15.54 0.20
CA SER A 16 -13.56 14.49 -0.18
C SER A 16 -12.12 14.81 0.25
N ASP A 17 -11.38 13.78 0.67
CA ASP A 17 -9.96 13.83 1.03
C ASP A 17 -9.28 12.48 0.70
N PHE A 18 -9.30 12.11 -0.59
CA PHE A 18 -8.63 10.90 -1.07
C PHE A 18 -7.12 10.96 -0.88
N LYS A 19 -6.58 9.89 -0.32
CA LYS A 19 -5.15 9.60 -0.27
C LYS A 19 -4.84 8.45 -1.22
N THR A 20 -3.79 8.63 -2.01
CA THR A 20 -3.36 7.65 -3.02
C THR A 20 -1.92 7.25 -2.78
N GLY A 21 -1.65 5.96 -2.83
CA GLY A 21 -0.31 5.38 -2.77
C GLY A 21 -0.06 4.48 -3.97
N THR A 22 1.21 4.36 -4.36
CA THR A 22 1.63 3.40 -5.39
C THR A 22 2.88 2.66 -4.94
N GLY A 23 3.04 1.42 -5.41
CA GLY A 23 4.16 0.61 -5.01
C GLY A 23 4.42 -0.59 -5.91
N VAL A 24 5.53 -1.24 -5.58
CA VAL A 24 5.99 -2.48 -6.21
C VAL A 24 6.24 -3.53 -5.15
N GLY A 25 6.03 -4.78 -5.53
CA GLY A 25 6.05 -5.90 -4.60
C GLY A 25 6.70 -7.15 -5.16
N VAL A 26 7.46 -7.83 -4.31
CA VAL A 26 7.92 -9.20 -4.54
C VAL A 26 6.97 -10.17 -3.83
N ARG A 27 6.64 -11.26 -4.51
CA ARG A 27 5.83 -12.36 -3.99
C ARG A 27 6.64 -13.64 -4.15
N TRP A 28 6.89 -14.34 -3.06
CA TRP A 28 7.69 -15.56 -3.05
C TRP A 28 6.91 -16.71 -2.41
N ALA A 29 6.74 -17.79 -3.17
CA ALA A 29 6.23 -19.06 -2.65
C ALA A 29 7.37 -19.80 -1.93
N SER A 30 7.63 -19.45 -0.67
CA SER A 30 8.67 -20.09 0.13
C SER A 30 8.21 -21.45 0.66
N PRO A 31 9.14 -22.34 1.09
CA PRO A 31 8.79 -23.63 1.70
C PRO A 31 7.90 -23.53 2.95
N VAL A 32 7.88 -22.38 3.63
CA VAL A 32 7.09 -22.13 4.85
C VAL A 32 5.81 -21.33 4.59
N GLY A 33 5.50 -21.04 3.32
CA GLY A 33 4.31 -20.32 2.89
C GLY A 33 4.59 -19.08 2.03
N PRO A 34 3.54 -18.38 1.57
CA PRO A 34 3.68 -17.17 0.78
C PRO A 34 4.32 -16.03 1.59
N ILE A 35 5.36 -15.43 1.04
CA ILE A 35 6.03 -14.24 1.57
C ILE A 35 5.79 -13.07 0.63
N LYS A 36 5.43 -11.92 1.20
CA LYS A 36 5.26 -10.65 0.48
C LYS A 36 6.26 -9.63 0.99
N LEU A 37 6.88 -8.90 0.07
CA LEU A 37 7.69 -7.73 0.37
C LEU A 37 7.22 -6.60 -0.54
N ASP A 38 6.75 -5.50 0.02
CA ASP A 38 6.22 -4.35 -0.69
C ASP A 38 7.00 -3.08 -0.36
N PHE A 39 7.12 -2.21 -1.36
CA PHE A 39 7.67 -0.86 -1.24
C PHE A 39 6.69 0.12 -1.87
N ALA A 40 6.27 1.14 -1.13
CA ALA A 40 5.26 2.09 -1.58
C ALA A 40 5.60 3.53 -1.17
N VAL A 41 5.03 4.49 -1.90
CA VAL A 41 5.15 5.93 -1.67
C VAL A 41 3.79 6.61 -1.82
N PRO A 42 3.52 7.71 -1.09
CA PRO A 42 2.34 8.54 -1.33
C PRO A 42 2.47 9.27 -2.68
N VAL A 43 1.35 9.50 -3.35
CA VAL A 43 1.28 10.15 -4.67
C VAL A 43 0.42 11.40 -4.58
N GLY A 44 0.98 12.53 -5.02
CA GLY A 44 0.25 13.81 -5.08
C GLY A 44 -0.11 14.39 -3.70
N ASP A 45 0.50 13.90 -2.62
CA ASP A 45 0.38 14.47 -1.29
C ASP A 45 1.53 15.44 -1.04
N LYS A 46 1.19 16.66 -0.60
CA LYS A 46 2.16 17.73 -0.32
C LYS A 46 2.69 17.68 1.12
N ASP A 47 1.96 17.00 2.00
CA ASP A 47 2.24 16.95 3.43
C ASP A 47 2.90 15.60 3.78
N GLU A 48 2.53 14.52 3.09
CA GLU A 48 3.08 13.17 3.29
C GLU A 48 4.15 12.79 2.26
N HIS A 49 5.25 12.22 2.73
CA HIS A 49 6.39 11.81 1.91
C HIS A 49 7.16 10.64 2.53
N GLY A 50 8.00 10.01 1.70
CA GLY A 50 8.91 8.95 2.15
C GLY A 50 8.52 7.55 1.67
N LEU A 51 9.52 6.66 1.66
CA LEU A 51 9.37 5.26 1.29
C LEU A 51 8.85 4.47 2.49
N GLN A 52 7.76 3.74 2.29
CA GLN A 52 7.27 2.74 3.22
C GLN A 52 7.59 1.34 2.69
N PHE A 53 7.92 0.41 3.58
CA PHE A 53 8.08 -0.99 3.21
C PHE A 53 7.27 -1.89 4.14
N TYR A 54 6.80 -3.02 3.60
CA TYR A 54 6.02 -3.99 4.33
C TYR A 54 6.50 -5.41 4.02
N ILE A 55 6.58 -6.25 5.04
CA ILE A 55 6.87 -7.68 4.90
C ILE A 55 5.82 -8.50 5.64
N GLY A 56 5.30 -9.55 5.00
CA GLY A 56 4.29 -10.44 5.56
C GLY A 56 4.53 -11.89 5.19
N LEU A 57 4.17 -12.80 6.10
CA LEU A 57 4.16 -14.24 5.91
C LEU A 57 2.74 -14.74 6.23
N GLY A 58 2.14 -15.50 5.30
CA GLY A 58 0.81 -16.07 5.49
C GLY A 58 -0.14 -15.80 4.31
N PRO A 59 -1.43 -16.19 4.47
CA PRO A 59 -2.41 -16.04 3.40
C PRO A 59 -2.62 -14.57 3.00
N GLU A 60 -3.07 -14.35 1.77
CA GLU A 60 -3.47 -13.03 1.28
C GLU A 60 -4.69 -12.53 2.11
N LEU A 61 -4.67 -11.26 2.52
CA LEU A 61 -5.88 -10.57 3.00
C LEU A 61 -6.79 -10.25 1.82
#